data_AF-A0AAW6HPX5-F1
#
_entry.id   AF-A0AAW6HPX5-F1
#
_cell.length_a   1.000
_cell.length_b   1.000
_cell.length_c   1.000
_cell.angle_alpha   90.00
_cell.angle_beta   90.00
_cell.angle_gamma   90.00
#
_symmetry.space_group_name_H-M   'P 1'
#
loop_
_entity.id
_entity.type
_entity.pdbx_description
1 polymer ?
#
loop_
_entity_poly.entity_id
_entity_poly.type
_entity_poly.pdbx_seq_one_letter_code
_entity_poly.pdbx_strand_id
1 'polypeptide(L)'
;MVKLEIQERDGFLIMEDFPENCIFNKVKTGCGATTIALTNDENYIIAVPTTELVINKCYPPKDKNGKDITWKRSQIQAGVSPINDRLFGLYGSFNKTVQAKLRKFLDKDGVKKIICTYDKVDKLIPVINPLEFKILVDEYHNLLKQYGFRTIVINQIIENFKCFKSHCFLTATPIPELFKPKVFAEMTEYVADWKTVDKITVYPYPCKSASSTAAKIIRHYKDNGYFVLDGIKSEEAYFFVNSVREIKEILEEARLTNDDCRIICADDETNHYKLEGFEISSSTAPAKRFTFITCKAFEGVDYYSETAICFIVSNGYNKHTLISIDMDIPQIAGRIRTKSNPFRNKIVHIFNPKVMNYYLPFDEMKQKIAKELAAAEERVQVLNESKLGEVAKKQQDDELKKLGADTYIIKKGDRYEVNDMVAQLKLYQHWTTRIVYRSAEALQEGYRQLGMAIVQTYEWSIADENIIKGILTTPQFRDRLKRFCDLKEKSALTDNEWQELESLMKRDPILEQGYQHLGLSQLRRTRTKKAIKALIE
;
A
#
# COMPACT_ATOMS: atom_id res chain seq x y z
N MET A 1 -1.27 -12.74 23.27
CA MET A 1 -0.29 -12.78 22.16
C MET A 1 0.84 -13.70 22.57
N VAL A 2 1.09 -14.76 21.79
CA VAL A 2 2.09 -15.80 22.08
C VAL A 2 3.25 -15.65 21.09
N LYS A 3 4.48 -15.52 21.60
CA LYS A 3 5.66 -15.54 20.74
C LYS A 3 5.86 -16.96 20.21
N LEU A 4 6.03 -17.11 18.91
CA LEU A 4 6.35 -18.37 18.26
C LEU A 4 7.81 -18.30 17.81
N GLU A 5 8.63 -19.21 18.31
CA GLU A 5 9.98 -19.40 17.78
C GLU A 5 9.90 -19.84 16.31
N ILE A 6 10.68 -19.19 15.46
CA ILE A 6 10.70 -19.44 14.02
C ILE A 6 12.07 -19.88 13.56
N GLN A 7 12.11 -20.66 12.48
CA GLN A 7 13.31 -20.82 11.68
C GLN A 7 13.29 -19.80 10.55
N GLU A 8 14.44 -19.19 10.26
CA GLU A 8 14.59 -18.24 9.16
C GLU A 8 15.85 -18.49 8.35
N ARG A 9 15.78 -18.20 7.04
CA ARG A 9 16.96 -18.15 6.16
C ARG A 9 16.81 -16.97 5.21
N ASP A 10 17.83 -16.11 5.15
CA ASP A 10 17.88 -14.94 4.26
C ASP A 10 16.69 -13.97 4.37
N GLY A 11 16.04 -13.91 5.54
CA GLY A 11 14.85 -13.09 5.80
C GLY A 11 13.53 -13.75 5.39
N PHE A 12 13.54 -15.06 5.10
CA PHE A 12 12.35 -15.85 4.81
C PHE A 12 12.04 -16.81 5.94
N LEU A 13 10.75 -16.95 6.27
CA LEU A 13 10.24 -17.93 7.22
C LEU A 13 10.38 -19.34 6.66
N ILE A 14 10.83 -20.27 7.50
CA ILE A 14 10.86 -21.70 7.23
C ILE A 14 9.94 -22.37 8.24
N MET A 15 8.82 -22.90 7.75
CA MET A 15 7.83 -23.63 8.54
C MET A 15 7.25 -24.74 7.67
N GLU A 16 6.87 -25.87 8.27
CA GLU A 16 6.15 -26.94 7.58
C GLU A 16 4.70 -26.52 7.29
N ASP A 17 4.04 -25.90 8.29
CA ASP A 17 2.71 -25.34 8.16
C ASP A 17 2.44 -24.26 9.21
N PHE A 18 1.32 -23.55 9.07
CA PHE A 18 0.86 -22.55 10.04
C PHE A 18 0.15 -23.19 11.25
N PRO A 19 0.20 -22.54 12.43
CA PRO A 19 -0.65 -22.92 13.55
C PRO A 19 -2.13 -22.84 13.16
N GLU A 20 -2.92 -23.79 13.66
CA GLU A 20 -4.33 -23.89 13.33
C GLU A 20 -5.20 -22.98 14.21
N ASN A 21 -6.30 -22.51 13.63
CA ASN A 21 -7.36 -21.74 14.28
C ASN A 21 -6.84 -20.49 14.99
N CYS A 22 -5.97 -19.74 14.31
CA CYS A 22 -5.22 -18.65 14.91
C CYS A 22 -5.17 -17.38 14.04
N ILE A 23 -4.69 -16.30 14.64
CA ILE A 23 -4.09 -15.18 13.93
C ILE A 23 -2.58 -15.38 13.96
N PHE A 24 -1.93 -15.38 12.80
CA PHE A 24 -0.49 -15.44 12.68
C PHE A 24 0.05 -14.09 12.22
N ASN A 25 0.67 -13.37 13.14
CA ASN A 25 1.41 -12.17 12.85
C ASN A 25 2.82 -12.54 12.37
N LYS A 26 3.03 -12.46 11.05
CA LYS A 26 4.32 -12.73 10.40
C LYS A 26 5.34 -11.62 10.65
N VAL A 27 4.92 -10.45 11.15
CA VAL A 27 5.70 -9.25 11.49
C VAL A 27 6.43 -8.59 10.32
N LYS A 28 7.19 -9.35 9.53
CA LYS A 28 7.92 -8.89 8.35
C LYS A 28 7.14 -9.13 7.07
N THR A 29 7.21 -8.17 6.16
CA THR A 29 6.58 -8.25 4.86
C THR A 29 7.54 -8.89 3.86
N GLY A 30 6.99 -9.61 2.88
CA GLY A 30 7.80 -10.36 1.91
C GLY A 30 8.65 -11.49 2.53
N CYS A 31 8.34 -11.94 3.75
CA CYS A 31 9.04 -13.03 4.43
C CYS A 31 8.71 -14.44 3.88
N GLY A 32 7.99 -14.54 2.76
CA GLY A 32 7.60 -15.82 2.17
C GLY A 32 6.45 -16.53 2.86
N ALA A 33 5.73 -15.91 3.80
CA ALA A 33 4.64 -16.57 4.52
C ALA A 33 3.58 -17.21 3.59
N THR A 34 3.06 -16.49 2.60
CA THR A 34 2.11 -17.07 1.63
C THR A 34 2.71 -18.26 0.87
N THR A 35 4.03 -18.25 0.64
CA THR A 35 4.75 -19.35 -0.03
C THR A 35 4.69 -20.65 0.77
N ILE A 36 4.67 -20.58 2.11
CA ILE A 36 4.56 -21.76 2.99
C ILE A 36 3.28 -22.53 2.64
N ALA A 37 2.12 -21.85 2.66
CA ALA A 37 0.84 -22.46 2.29
C ALA A 37 0.77 -22.89 0.81
N LEU A 38 1.49 -22.20 -0.09
CA LEU A 38 1.54 -22.57 -1.51
C LEU A 38 2.41 -23.81 -1.80
N THR A 39 3.34 -24.16 -0.91
CA THR A 39 4.37 -25.18 -1.18
C THR A 39 4.33 -26.39 -0.25
N ASN A 40 3.65 -26.30 0.90
CA ASN A 40 3.51 -27.45 1.80
C ASN A 40 2.57 -28.55 1.25
N ASP A 41 2.46 -29.65 1.99
CA ASP A 41 1.75 -30.85 1.55
C ASP A 41 0.25 -30.89 1.93
N GLU A 42 -0.32 -29.78 2.41
CA GLU A 42 -1.74 -29.69 2.79
C GLU A 42 -2.59 -29.00 1.72
N ASN A 43 -3.86 -29.38 1.57
CA ASN A 43 -4.76 -28.63 0.69
C ASN A 43 -5.12 -27.27 1.29
N TYR A 44 -5.02 -26.20 0.50
CA TYR A 44 -5.23 -24.83 0.99
C TYR A 44 -6.16 -24.01 0.08
N ILE A 45 -7.10 -23.31 0.70
CA ILE A 45 -7.72 -22.11 0.16
C ILE A 45 -6.96 -20.90 0.70
N ILE A 46 -6.34 -20.11 -0.16
CA ILE A 46 -5.59 -18.90 0.19
C ILE A 46 -6.43 -17.70 -0.25
N ALA A 47 -7.17 -17.13 0.69
CA ALA A 47 -8.04 -15.99 0.47
C ALA A 47 -7.23 -14.69 0.60
N VAL A 48 -7.26 -13.83 -0.42
CA VAL A 48 -6.44 -12.62 -0.51
C VAL A 48 -7.29 -11.39 -0.85
N PRO A 49 -6.88 -10.17 -0.47
CA PRO A 49 -7.71 -8.99 -0.65
C PRO A 49 -7.87 -8.56 -2.11
N THR A 50 -6.83 -8.74 -2.94
CA THR A 50 -6.77 -8.16 -4.29
C THR A 50 -6.46 -9.18 -5.37
N THR A 51 -6.95 -8.90 -6.59
CA THR A 51 -6.60 -9.66 -7.79
C THR A 51 -5.11 -9.62 -8.10
N GLU A 52 -4.44 -8.51 -7.78
CA GLU A 52 -3.02 -8.35 -8.11
C GLU A 52 -2.15 -9.33 -7.34
N LEU A 53 -2.51 -9.63 -6.08
CA LEU A 53 -1.82 -10.63 -5.27
C LEU A 53 -2.00 -12.03 -5.86
N VAL A 54 -3.20 -12.39 -6.32
CA VAL A 54 -3.44 -13.66 -7.04
C VAL A 54 -2.57 -13.75 -8.29
N ILE A 55 -2.56 -12.69 -9.12
CA ILE A 55 -1.77 -12.64 -10.35
C ILE A 55 -0.28 -12.77 -10.03
N ASN A 56 0.23 -12.05 -9.04
CA ASN A 56 1.64 -12.08 -8.66
C ASN A 56 2.13 -13.49 -8.27
N LYS A 57 1.28 -14.28 -7.59
CA LYS A 57 1.61 -15.66 -7.20
C LYS A 57 1.45 -16.67 -8.34
N CYS A 58 0.46 -16.48 -9.21
CA CYS A 58 0.23 -17.40 -10.34
C CYS A 58 1.13 -17.12 -11.55
N TYR A 59 1.54 -15.87 -11.75
CA TYR A 59 2.28 -15.35 -12.91
C TYR A 59 3.43 -14.44 -12.43
N PRO A 60 4.44 -14.99 -11.73
CA PRO A 60 5.52 -14.17 -11.17
C PRO A 60 6.40 -13.58 -12.29
N PRO A 61 7.00 -12.40 -12.05
CA PRO A 61 7.87 -11.73 -13.03
C PRO A 61 9.26 -12.39 -13.16
N LYS A 62 9.59 -13.34 -12.29
CA LYS A 62 10.85 -14.09 -12.30
C LYS A 62 10.56 -15.59 -12.18
N ASP A 63 11.33 -16.40 -12.88
CA ASP A 63 11.31 -17.85 -12.74
C ASP A 63 12.05 -18.29 -11.46
N LYS A 64 12.05 -19.61 -11.20
CA LYS A 64 12.75 -20.22 -10.05
C LYS A 64 14.27 -20.00 -10.03
N ASN A 65 14.86 -19.62 -11.17
CA ASN A 65 16.29 -19.33 -11.31
C ASN A 65 16.56 -17.81 -11.28
N GLY A 66 15.54 -16.97 -11.06
CA GLY A 66 15.64 -15.51 -11.02
C GLY A 66 15.63 -14.83 -12.40
N LYS A 67 15.40 -15.58 -13.48
CA LYS A 67 15.32 -15.05 -14.84
C LYS A 67 13.98 -14.35 -15.07
N ASP A 68 14.01 -13.20 -15.72
CA ASP A 68 12.79 -12.43 -15.99
C ASP A 68 11.82 -13.18 -16.92
N ILE A 69 10.54 -13.14 -16.57
CA ILE A 69 9.42 -13.63 -17.37
C ILE A 69 8.50 -12.44 -17.66
N THR A 70 8.13 -12.28 -18.93
CA THR A 70 7.11 -11.33 -19.34
C THR A 70 5.83 -12.06 -19.73
N TRP A 71 4.75 -11.79 -19.00
CA TRP A 71 3.42 -12.35 -19.28
C TRP A 71 2.62 -11.40 -20.16
N LYS A 72 2.07 -11.91 -21.27
CA LYS A 72 1.11 -11.15 -22.08
C LYS A 72 -0.21 -11.06 -21.34
N ARG A 73 -0.93 -9.94 -21.45
CA ARG A 73 -2.25 -9.74 -20.81
C ARG A 73 -3.24 -10.86 -21.14
N SER A 74 -3.21 -11.40 -22.36
CA SER A 74 -4.05 -12.52 -22.79
C SER A 74 -3.74 -13.84 -22.08
N GLN A 75 -2.54 -14.01 -21.52
CA GLN A 75 -2.13 -15.21 -20.77
C GLN A 75 -2.57 -15.14 -19.30
N ILE A 76 -2.76 -13.93 -18.76
CA ILE A 76 -3.11 -13.72 -17.35
C ILE A 76 -4.62 -13.94 -17.18
N GLN A 77 -5.01 -15.19 -16.93
CA GLN A 77 -6.41 -15.59 -16.74
C GLN A 77 -6.62 -16.42 -15.48
N ALA A 78 -7.84 -16.41 -14.94
CA ALA A 78 -8.22 -17.33 -13.88
C ALA A 78 -8.12 -18.80 -14.38
N GLY A 79 -7.51 -19.65 -13.56
CA GLY A 79 -7.17 -21.02 -13.94
C GLY A 79 -5.93 -21.54 -13.23
N VAL A 80 -5.44 -22.69 -13.71
CA VAL A 80 -4.19 -23.30 -13.25
C VAL A 80 -3.01 -22.41 -13.61
N SER A 81 -2.10 -22.19 -12.66
CA SER A 81 -0.88 -21.44 -12.89
C SER A 81 -0.01 -22.12 -13.96
N PRO A 82 0.55 -21.37 -14.91
CA PRO A 82 1.44 -21.92 -15.94
C PRO A 82 2.76 -22.46 -15.40
N ILE A 83 3.15 -22.10 -14.18
CA ILE A 83 4.41 -22.51 -13.55
C ILE A 83 4.22 -23.48 -12.38
N ASN A 84 2.98 -23.73 -11.97
CA ASN A 84 2.64 -24.61 -10.86
C ASN A 84 1.28 -25.29 -11.14
N ASP A 85 1.33 -26.56 -11.50
CA ASP A 85 0.15 -27.35 -11.87
C ASP A 85 -0.73 -27.75 -10.68
N ARG A 86 -0.24 -27.55 -9.44
CA ARG A 86 -0.95 -27.69 -8.16
C ARG A 86 -1.59 -26.38 -7.66
N LEU A 87 -1.42 -25.27 -8.39
CA LEU A 87 -1.95 -23.97 -8.01
C LEU A 87 -3.05 -23.50 -8.98
N PHE A 88 -4.22 -23.18 -8.45
CA PHE A 88 -5.32 -22.58 -9.17
C PHE A 88 -5.56 -21.14 -8.70
N GLY A 89 -5.45 -20.17 -9.60
CA GLY A 89 -5.78 -18.77 -9.33
C GLY A 89 -7.24 -18.45 -9.69
N LEU A 90 -8.05 -18.06 -8.70
CA LEU A 90 -9.45 -17.70 -8.88
C LEU A 90 -9.71 -16.22 -8.56
N TYR A 91 -9.97 -15.44 -9.60
CA TYR A 91 -10.27 -14.01 -9.53
C TYR A 91 -11.19 -13.59 -10.69
N GLY A 92 -11.74 -12.38 -10.64
CA GLY A 92 -12.61 -11.88 -11.70
C GLY A 92 -13.94 -12.64 -11.78
N SER A 93 -14.41 -12.94 -12.99
CA SER A 93 -15.70 -13.64 -13.19
C SER A 93 -15.56 -15.16 -13.00
N PHE A 94 -16.39 -15.75 -12.13
CA PHE A 94 -16.43 -17.20 -11.91
C PHE A 94 -17.48 -17.88 -12.80
N ASN A 95 -17.29 -17.72 -14.12
CA ASN A 95 -18.18 -18.23 -15.15
C ASN A 95 -18.04 -19.76 -15.37
N LYS A 96 -18.90 -20.33 -16.22
CA LYS A 96 -18.92 -21.78 -16.54
C LYS A 96 -17.56 -22.30 -17.01
N THR A 97 -16.80 -21.52 -17.78
CA THR A 97 -15.47 -21.92 -18.27
C THR A 97 -14.48 -22.06 -17.12
N VAL A 98 -14.46 -21.10 -16.19
CA VAL A 98 -13.59 -21.16 -15.01
C VAL A 98 -14.02 -22.29 -14.07
N GLN A 99 -15.31 -22.52 -13.90
CA GLN A 99 -15.83 -23.66 -13.12
C GLN A 99 -15.41 -25.00 -13.71
N ALA A 100 -15.46 -25.16 -15.04
CA ALA A 100 -15.00 -26.38 -15.70
C ALA A 100 -13.48 -26.60 -15.52
N LYS A 101 -12.68 -25.53 -15.62
CA LYS A 101 -11.23 -25.59 -15.33
C LYS A 101 -10.97 -26.00 -13.88
N LEU A 102 -11.75 -25.46 -12.92
CA LEU A 102 -11.61 -25.80 -11.50
C LEU A 102 -11.97 -27.26 -11.23
N ARG A 103 -13.07 -27.78 -11.78
CA ARG A 103 -13.45 -29.20 -11.65
C ARG A 103 -12.33 -30.12 -12.14
N LYS A 104 -11.82 -29.87 -13.36
CA LYS A 104 -10.69 -30.62 -13.92
C LYS A 104 -9.43 -30.54 -13.05
N PHE A 105 -9.21 -29.42 -12.36
CA PHE A 105 -8.10 -29.26 -11.42
C PHE A 105 -8.31 -30.07 -10.14
N LEU A 106 -9.53 -30.06 -9.59
CA LEU A 106 -9.91 -30.82 -8.39
C LEU A 106 -9.89 -32.33 -8.62
N ASP A 107 -10.18 -32.80 -9.84
CA ASP A 107 -10.14 -34.22 -10.20
C ASP A 107 -8.71 -34.80 -10.28
N LYS A 108 -7.67 -33.95 -10.23
CA LYS A 108 -6.27 -34.42 -10.24
C LYS A 108 -5.86 -34.99 -8.89
N ASP A 109 -5.03 -36.03 -8.93
CA ASP A 109 -4.37 -36.55 -7.73
C ASP A 109 -3.36 -35.56 -7.15
N GLY A 110 -3.13 -35.68 -5.84
CA GLY A 110 -2.18 -34.88 -5.09
C GLY A 110 -2.76 -33.61 -4.46
N VAL A 111 -1.86 -32.79 -3.92
CA VAL A 111 -2.16 -31.60 -3.14
C VAL A 111 -2.71 -30.48 -4.02
N LYS A 112 -3.77 -29.83 -3.53
CA LYS A 112 -4.54 -28.82 -4.25
C LYS A 112 -4.42 -27.47 -3.54
N LYS A 113 -3.92 -26.46 -4.24
CA LYS A 113 -3.85 -25.08 -3.76
C LYS A 113 -4.78 -24.20 -4.59
N ILE A 114 -5.69 -23.49 -3.95
CA ILE A 114 -6.55 -22.51 -4.60
C ILE A 114 -6.29 -21.15 -3.96
N ILE A 115 -5.70 -20.23 -4.70
CA ILE A 115 -5.55 -18.83 -4.27
C ILE A 115 -6.66 -18.00 -4.90
N CYS A 116 -7.41 -17.23 -4.10
CA CYS A 116 -8.59 -16.53 -4.58
C CYS A 116 -8.83 -15.19 -3.89
N THR A 117 -9.52 -14.26 -4.57
CA THR A 117 -9.94 -13.03 -3.92
C THR A 117 -11.03 -13.30 -2.88
N TYR A 118 -11.12 -12.51 -1.81
CA TYR A 118 -12.09 -12.73 -0.72
C TYR A 118 -13.53 -13.02 -1.19
N ASP A 119 -14.01 -12.34 -2.23
CA ASP A 119 -15.36 -12.50 -2.79
C ASP A 119 -15.61 -13.83 -3.53
N LYS A 120 -14.60 -14.72 -3.55
CA LYS A 120 -14.66 -16.05 -4.17
C LYS A 120 -14.76 -17.18 -3.17
N VAL A 121 -14.45 -16.94 -1.89
CA VAL A 121 -14.49 -17.99 -0.85
C VAL A 121 -15.89 -18.59 -0.74
N ASP A 122 -16.91 -17.75 -0.58
CA ASP A 122 -18.32 -18.18 -0.52
C ASP A 122 -18.75 -18.97 -1.76
N LYS A 123 -18.26 -18.57 -2.94
CA LYS A 123 -18.58 -19.24 -4.22
C LYS A 123 -17.86 -20.57 -4.41
N LEU A 124 -16.76 -20.81 -3.69
CA LEU A 124 -16.01 -22.05 -3.73
C LEU A 124 -16.67 -23.15 -2.90
N ILE A 125 -17.31 -22.79 -1.78
CA ILE A 125 -17.90 -23.75 -0.83
C ILE A 125 -18.83 -24.77 -1.52
N PRO A 126 -19.74 -24.39 -2.45
CA PRO A 126 -20.63 -25.35 -3.12
C PRO A 126 -19.95 -26.28 -4.13
N VAL A 127 -18.67 -26.06 -4.46
CA VAL A 127 -17.95 -26.79 -5.53
C VAL A 127 -16.71 -27.52 -5.02
N ILE A 128 -16.42 -27.45 -3.73
CA ILE A 128 -15.35 -28.21 -3.04
C ILE A 128 -15.94 -28.92 -1.82
N ASN A 129 -15.17 -29.82 -1.21
CA ASN A 129 -15.42 -30.26 0.17
C ASN A 129 -14.58 -29.38 1.13
N PRO A 130 -15.15 -28.40 1.84
CA PRO A 130 -14.38 -27.47 2.66
C PRO A 130 -13.54 -28.15 3.76
N LEU A 131 -13.99 -29.29 4.27
CA LEU A 131 -13.29 -30.07 5.30
C LEU A 131 -11.99 -30.74 4.81
N GLU A 132 -11.78 -30.79 3.49
CA GLU A 132 -10.50 -31.24 2.91
C GLU A 132 -9.46 -30.12 2.82
N PHE A 133 -9.85 -28.86 3.02
CA PHE A 133 -8.98 -27.70 2.83
C PHE A 133 -8.79 -26.93 4.14
N LYS A 134 -7.57 -26.48 4.39
CA LYS A 134 -7.29 -25.39 5.33
C LYS A 134 -7.55 -24.05 4.65
N ILE A 135 -8.00 -23.03 5.39
CA ILE A 135 -8.14 -21.67 4.87
C ILE A 135 -7.08 -20.74 5.47
N LEU A 136 -6.30 -20.10 4.60
CA LEU A 136 -5.41 -19.00 4.95
C LEU A 136 -6.04 -17.69 4.47
N VAL A 137 -6.42 -16.82 5.40
CA VAL A 137 -6.89 -15.47 5.08
C VAL A 137 -5.69 -14.53 5.18
N ASP A 138 -5.04 -14.29 4.04
CA ASP A 138 -3.82 -13.48 3.96
C ASP A 138 -4.14 -11.98 3.90
N GLU A 139 -3.25 -11.18 4.47
CA GLU A 139 -3.44 -9.75 4.71
C GLU A 139 -4.74 -9.43 5.48
N TYR A 140 -4.94 -10.17 6.57
CA TYR A 140 -6.13 -10.16 7.45
C TYR A 140 -6.59 -8.76 7.88
N HIS A 141 -5.68 -7.81 8.10
CA HIS A 141 -6.01 -6.45 8.52
C HIS A 141 -6.92 -5.70 7.53
N ASN A 142 -6.93 -6.12 6.25
CA ASN A 142 -7.86 -5.61 5.25
C ASN A 142 -9.32 -5.94 5.56
N LEU A 143 -9.61 -6.96 6.36
CA LEU A 143 -10.98 -7.26 6.78
C LEU A 143 -11.60 -6.11 7.57
N LEU A 144 -10.81 -5.34 8.34
CA LEU A 144 -11.29 -4.12 8.97
C LEU A 144 -11.26 -2.95 7.99
N LYS A 145 -10.10 -2.69 7.36
CA LYS A 145 -9.92 -1.49 6.52
C LYS A 145 -10.88 -1.40 5.35
N GLN A 146 -11.21 -2.54 4.74
CA GLN A 146 -12.08 -2.60 3.57
C GLN A 146 -13.56 -2.77 3.95
N TYR A 147 -13.89 -2.92 5.24
CA TYR A 147 -15.24 -3.21 5.71
C TYR A 147 -16.26 -2.15 5.29
N GLY A 148 -15.84 -0.88 5.23
CA GLY A 148 -16.69 0.25 4.85
C GLY A 148 -17.23 0.19 3.41
N PHE A 149 -16.59 -0.57 2.51
CA PHE A 149 -16.97 -0.65 1.10
C PHE A 149 -17.03 -2.09 0.54
N ARG A 150 -16.62 -3.09 1.33
CA ARG A 150 -16.71 -4.53 1.01
C ARG A 150 -17.45 -5.31 2.10
N THR A 151 -18.39 -4.67 2.79
CA THR A 151 -19.16 -5.22 3.91
C THR A 151 -19.66 -6.65 3.63
N ILE A 152 -20.37 -6.85 2.52
CA ILE A 152 -20.93 -8.16 2.13
C ILE A 152 -19.83 -9.21 2.00
N VAL A 153 -18.76 -8.90 1.27
CA VAL A 153 -17.66 -9.83 1.00
C VAL A 153 -16.93 -10.22 2.29
N ILE A 154 -16.70 -9.27 3.18
CA ILE A 154 -16.00 -9.56 4.44
C ILE A 154 -16.88 -10.36 5.39
N ASN A 155 -18.19 -10.06 5.46
CA ASN A 155 -19.12 -10.87 6.26
C ASN A 155 -19.17 -12.32 5.77
N GLN A 156 -19.13 -12.56 4.46
CA GLN A 156 -19.01 -13.92 3.92
C GLN A 156 -17.74 -14.65 4.38
N ILE A 157 -16.62 -13.96 4.55
CA ILE A 157 -15.41 -14.57 5.13
C ILE A 157 -15.65 -14.90 6.60
N ILE A 158 -16.16 -13.94 7.38
CA ILE A 158 -16.41 -14.06 8.82
C ILE A 158 -17.42 -15.18 9.14
N GLU A 159 -18.41 -15.38 8.28
CA GLU A 159 -19.46 -16.39 8.48
C GLU A 159 -18.99 -17.81 8.10
N ASN A 160 -18.07 -17.93 7.13
CA ASN A 160 -17.75 -19.21 6.53
C ASN A 160 -16.35 -19.77 6.87
N PHE A 161 -15.44 -19.01 7.49
CA PHE A 161 -14.07 -19.50 7.72
C PHE A 161 -14.01 -20.77 8.59
N LYS A 162 -15.02 -20.99 9.45
CA LYS A 162 -15.13 -22.19 10.30
C LYS A 162 -15.65 -23.43 9.56
N CYS A 163 -16.08 -23.32 8.31
CA CYS A 163 -16.49 -24.46 7.50
C CYS A 163 -15.30 -25.31 7.01
N PHE A 164 -14.10 -24.73 7.01
CA PHE A 164 -12.86 -25.36 6.54
C PHE A 164 -12.22 -26.24 7.62
N LYS A 165 -11.30 -27.14 7.22
CA LYS A 165 -10.56 -28.06 8.11
C LYS A 165 -9.93 -27.32 9.30
N SER A 166 -9.28 -26.19 9.02
CA SER A 166 -8.74 -25.24 10.00
C SER A 166 -8.54 -23.88 9.33
N HIS A 167 -8.34 -22.83 10.14
CA HIS A 167 -8.17 -21.46 9.63
C HIS A 167 -6.93 -20.75 10.21
N CYS A 168 -6.29 -19.91 9.41
CA CYS A 168 -5.22 -19.02 9.85
C CYS A 168 -5.43 -17.63 9.24
N PHE A 169 -5.48 -16.59 10.08
CA PHE A 169 -5.51 -15.19 9.66
C PHE A 169 -4.09 -14.63 9.65
N LEU A 170 -3.52 -14.44 8.46
CA LEU A 170 -2.12 -14.08 8.27
C LEU A 170 -1.97 -12.57 8.03
N THR A 171 -1.01 -11.93 8.71
CA THR A 171 -0.75 -10.49 8.54
C THR A 171 0.65 -10.13 9.01
N ALA A 172 1.29 -9.12 8.42
CA ALA A 172 2.49 -8.49 9.01
C ALA A 172 2.13 -7.32 9.94
N THR A 173 0.92 -6.79 9.77
CA THR A 173 0.41 -5.60 10.45
C THR A 173 -0.95 -5.96 11.06
N PRO A 174 -1.01 -6.56 12.26
CA PRO A 174 -2.27 -6.97 12.85
C PRO A 174 -3.16 -5.77 13.16
N ILE A 175 -4.47 -6.02 13.24
CA ILE A 175 -5.42 -5.02 13.74
C ILE A 175 -5.02 -4.69 15.19
N PRO A 176 -4.74 -3.41 15.54
CA PRO A 176 -4.39 -3.05 16.90
C PRO A 176 -5.46 -3.49 17.87
N GLU A 177 -5.06 -3.96 19.05
CA GLU A 177 -5.95 -4.53 20.06
C GLU A 177 -7.14 -3.60 20.39
N LEU A 178 -6.86 -2.29 20.45
CA LEU A 178 -7.85 -1.23 20.67
C LEU A 178 -8.99 -1.20 19.64
N PHE A 179 -8.77 -1.70 18.43
CA PHE A 179 -9.72 -1.73 17.32
C PHE A 179 -10.08 -3.15 16.90
N LYS A 180 -9.69 -4.18 17.67
CA LYS A 180 -9.87 -5.58 17.29
C LYS A 180 -11.34 -5.99 17.49
N PRO A 181 -12.05 -6.39 16.42
CA PRO A 181 -13.41 -6.92 16.53
C PRO A 181 -13.48 -8.18 17.39
N LYS A 182 -14.61 -8.41 18.06
CA LYS A 182 -14.85 -9.53 18.99
C LYS A 182 -14.54 -10.88 18.36
N VAL A 183 -14.95 -11.09 17.11
CA VAL A 183 -14.70 -12.35 16.38
C VAL A 183 -13.21 -12.72 16.29
N PHE A 184 -12.32 -11.74 16.30
CA PHE A 184 -10.87 -11.93 16.25
C PHE A 184 -10.21 -11.87 17.63
N ALA A 185 -10.81 -11.16 18.59
CA ALA A 185 -10.29 -11.02 19.95
C ALA A 185 -10.26 -12.35 20.72
N GLU A 186 -11.14 -13.29 20.38
CA GLU A 186 -11.20 -14.63 20.97
C GLU A 186 -10.16 -15.59 20.40
N MET A 187 -9.48 -15.23 19.31
CA MET A 187 -8.51 -16.10 18.63
C MET A 187 -7.12 -16.00 19.29
N THR A 188 -6.41 -17.14 19.32
CA THR A 188 -5.00 -17.12 19.72
C THR A 188 -4.18 -16.39 18.66
N GLU A 189 -3.45 -15.35 19.08
CA GLU A 189 -2.53 -14.62 18.21
C GLU A 189 -1.09 -15.07 18.46
N TYR A 190 -0.48 -15.69 17.45
CA TYR A 190 0.94 -16.02 17.40
C TYR A 190 1.73 -14.92 16.70
N VAL A 191 2.90 -14.60 17.21
CA VAL A 191 3.82 -13.62 16.61
C VAL A 191 5.15 -14.27 16.35
N ALA A 192 5.59 -14.21 15.10
CA ALA A 192 6.90 -14.71 14.69
C ALA A 192 8.04 -13.98 15.44
N ASP A 193 8.86 -14.72 16.18
CA ASP A 193 9.98 -14.18 16.97
C ASP A 193 11.27 -14.10 16.14
N TRP A 194 11.34 -13.07 15.29
CA TRP A 194 12.51 -12.77 14.46
C TRP A 194 13.73 -12.36 15.29
N LYS A 195 14.92 -12.81 14.89
CA LYS A 195 16.18 -12.40 15.54
C LYS A 195 16.82 -11.18 14.89
N THR A 196 16.38 -10.83 13.68
CA THR A 196 16.91 -9.71 12.91
C THR A 196 15.99 -8.50 12.96
N VAL A 197 16.59 -7.32 13.12
CA VAL A 197 15.88 -6.02 13.13
C VAL A 197 16.23 -5.24 11.88
N ASP A 198 15.24 -4.81 11.12
CA ASP A 198 15.40 -3.93 9.98
C ASP A 198 15.18 -2.47 10.43
N LYS A 199 16.07 -1.54 10.05
CA LYS A 199 15.86 -0.11 10.35
C LYS A 199 15.12 0.55 9.20
N ILE A 200 13.94 1.12 9.48
CA ILE A 200 13.19 1.96 8.54
C ILE A 200 13.40 3.42 8.90
N THR A 201 13.71 4.25 7.90
CA THR A 201 13.82 5.71 8.07
C THR A 201 12.69 6.41 7.34
N VAL A 202 11.85 7.12 8.10
CA VAL A 202 10.77 7.95 7.55
C VAL A 202 11.24 9.41 7.51
N TYR A 203 11.10 10.04 6.35
CA TYR A 203 11.33 11.46 6.12
C TYR A 203 9.96 12.14 6.01
N PRO A 204 9.39 12.62 7.13
CA PRO A 204 8.11 13.29 7.11
C PRO A 204 8.23 14.62 6.37
N TYR A 205 7.28 14.90 5.50
CA TYR A 205 7.21 16.16 4.76
C TYR A 205 5.81 16.76 4.84
N PRO A 206 5.54 17.59 5.87
CA PRO A 206 4.28 18.32 5.98
C PRO A 206 4.22 19.39 4.88
N CYS A 207 3.08 19.43 4.18
CA CYS A 207 2.87 20.33 3.05
C CYS A 207 1.43 20.87 3.00
N LYS A 208 1.21 21.89 2.17
CA LYS A 208 -0.14 22.43 1.92
C LYS A 208 -0.94 21.58 0.92
N SER A 209 -0.25 21.07 -0.11
CA SER A 209 -0.82 20.23 -1.17
C SER A 209 0.11 19.04 -1.40
N ALA A 210 -0.43 17.84 -1.17
CA ALA A 210 0.31 16.59 -1.33
C ALA A 210 0.59 16.34 -2.82
N SER A 211 -0.43 16.47 -3.70
CA SER A 211 -0.30 16.33 -5.15
C SER A 211 0.76 17.28 -5.73
N SER A 212 0.69 18.57 -5.39
CA SER A 212 1.62 19.57 -5.93
C SER A 212 3.04 19.40 -5.42
N THR A 213 3.20 18.84 -4.21
CA THR A 213 4.52 18.49 -3.69
C THR A 213 5.11 17.31 -4.44
N ALA A 214 4.34 16.24 -4.66
CA ALA A 214 4.77 15.11 -5.46
C ALA A 214 5.13 15.53 -6.89
N ALA A 215 4.33 16.40 -7.51
CA ALA A 215 4.63 16.98 -8.82
C ALA A 215 5.95 17.79 -8.83
N LYS A 216 6.23 18.58 -7.77
CA LYS A 216 7.51 19.30 -7.63
C LYS A 216 8.70 18.34 -7.53
N ILE A 217 8.57 17.23 -6.80
CA ILE A 217 9.60 16.19 -6.72
C ILE A 217 9.84 15.60 -8.12
N ILE A 218 8.78 15.26 -8.85
CA ILE A 218 8.90 14.72 -10.22
C ILE A 218 9.59 15.72 -11.14
N ARG A 219 9.24 17.02 -11.09
CA ARG A 219 9.94 18.05 -11.86
C ARG A 219 11.42 18.13 -11.48
N HIS A 220 11.76 17.99 -10.20
CA HIS A 220 13.15 17.93 -9.75
C HIS A 220 13.91 16.74 -10.37
N TYR A 221 13.31 15.54 -10.40
CA TYR A 221 13.88 14.41 -11.15
C TYR A 221 14.05 14.73 -12.64
N LYS A 222 13.04 15.33 -13.29
CA LYS A 222 13.09 15.66 -14.72
C LYS A 222 14.19 16.69 -15.05
N ASP A 223 14.34 17.71 -14.22
CA ASP A 223 15.29 18.80 -14.42
C ASP A 223 16.75 18.35 -14.19
N ASN A 224 16.99 17.45 -13.23
CA ASN A 224 18.33 17.06 -12.80
C ASN A 224 18.76 15.67 -13.26
N GLY A 225 17.85 14.85 -13.80
CA GLY A 225 18.10 13.43 -14.11
C GLY A 225 17.98 12.50 -12.90
N TYR A 226 18.09 13.02 -11.68
CA TYR A 226 18.04 12.26 -10.44
C TYR A 226 17.50 13.09 -9.27
N PHE A 227 17.26 12.42 -8.14
CA PHE A 227 16.98 13.03 -6.83
C PHE A 227 18.06 12.59 -5.84
N VAL A 228 18.57 13.52 -5.03
CA VAL A 228 19.62 13.21 -4.06
C VAL A 228 19.02 13.13 -2.67
N LEU A 229 19.09 11.96 -2.03
CA LEU A 229 18.70 11.75 -0.64
C LEU A 229 19.90 11.19 0.13
N ASP A 230 20.29 11.85 1.23
CA ASP A 230 21.47 11.53 2.02
C ASP A 230 22.76 11.38 1.20
N GLY A 231 22.92 12.24 0.18
CA GLY A 231 24.10 12.26 -0.70
C GLY A 231 24.11 11.17 -1.79
N ILE A 232 23.09 10.30 -1.86
CA ILE A 232 23.00 9.23 -2.86
C ILE A 232 21.98 9.61 -3.94
N LYS A 233 22.30 9.31 -5.20
CA LYS A 233 21.42 9.58 -6.34
C LYS A 233 20.39 8.47 -6.54
N SER A 234 19.15 8.90 -6.72
CA SER A 234 18.01 8.09 -7.14
C SER A 234 17.60 8.48 -8.55
N GLU A 235 17.41 7.52 -9.45
CA GLU A 235 16.95 7.78 -10.82
C GLU A 235 15.47 7.38 -11.04
N GLU A 236 14.92 6.57 -10.15
CA GLU A 236 13.55 6.05 -10.18
C GLU A 236 12.77 6.45 -8.93
N ALA A 237 11.44 6.57 -9.04
CA ALA A 237 10.60 6.90 -7.90
C ALA A 237 9.29 6.11 -7.90
N TYR A 238 8.93 5.60 -6.73
CA TYR A 238 7.70 4.85 -6.51
C TYR A 238 6.79 5.66 -5.60
N PHE A 239 5.68 6.16 -6.14
CA PHE A 239 4.68 6.96 -5.47
C PHE A 239 3.49 6.09 -5.06
N PHE A 240 3.35 5.87 -3.75
CA PHE A 240 2.21 5.20 -3.15
C PHE A 240 1.14 6.24 -2.83
N VAL A 241 0.09 6.26 -3.65
CA VAL A 241 -0.99 7.24 -3.64
C VAL A 241 -2.31 6.50 -3.78
N ASN A 242 -3.15 6.51 -2.73
CA ASN A 242 -4.35 5.67 -2.74
C ASN A 242 -5.52 6.26 -3.55
N SER A 243 -5.45 7.54 -3.94
CA SER A 243 -6.47 8.20 -4.76
C SER A 243 -6.06 8.24 -6.24
N VAL A 244 -6.85 7.59 -7.10
CA VAL A 244 -6.65 7.64 -8.56
C VAL A 244 -6.79 9.06 -9.12
N ARG A 245 -7.68 9.87 -8.52
CA ARG A 245 -7.82 11.29 -8.90
C ARG A 245 -6.56 12.09 -8.54
N GLU A 246 -5.99 11.82 -7.38
CA GLU A 246 -4.75 12.47 -6.94
C GLU A 246 -3.56 12.04 -7.80
N ILE A 247 -3.51 10.77 -8.24
CA ILE A 247 -2.54 10.33 -9.25
C ILE A 247 -2.69 11.16 -10.52
N LYS A 248 -3.91 11.28 -11.08
CA LYS A 248 -4.18 12.07 -12.28
C LYS A 248 -3.71 13.52 -12.13
N GLU A 249 -4.03 14.17 -11.02
CA GLU A 249 -3.56 15.54 -10.70
C GLU A 249 -2.03 15.64 -10.73
N ILE A 250 -1.32 14.70 -10.09
CA ILE A 250 0.15 14.69 -10.06
C ILE A 250 0.72 14.54 -11.47
N LEU A 251 0.17 13.62 -12.27
CA LEU A 251 0.63 13.34 -13.63
C LEU A 251 0.50 14.58 -14.53
N GLU A 252 -0.64 15.27 -14.46
CA GLU A 252 -0.91 16.48 -15.25
C GLU A 252 -0.05 17.67 -14.79
N GLU A 253 0.05 17.90 -13.48
CA GLU A 253 0.84 19.00 -12.93
C GLU A 253 2.34 18.82 -13.25
N ALA A 254 2.83 17.58 -13.24
CA ALA A 254 4.20 17.23 -13.60
C ALA A 254 4.45 17.07 -15.12
N ARG A 255 3.39 17.15 -15.93
CA ARG A 255 3.42 16.94 -17.38
C ARG A 255 4.09 15.61 -17.76
N LEU A 256 3.65 14.52 -17.16
CA LEU A 256 4.09 13.17 -17.51
C LEU A 256 3.30 12.62 -18.70
N THR A 257 3.93 11.74 -19.47
CA THR A 257 3.28 10.93 -20.51
C THR A 257 3.24 9.46 -20.11
N ASN A 258 2.58 8.62 -20.91
CA ASN A 258 2.63 7.16 -20.69
C ASN A 258 4.06 6.62 -20.74
N ASP A 259 4.98 7.18 -21.52
CA ASP A 259 6.36 6.70 -21.55
C ASP A 259 7.12 6.98 -20.24
N ASP A 260 6.77 8.06 -19.55
CA ASP A 260 7.39 8.45 -18.29
C ASP A 260 6.91 7.60 -17.10
N CYS A 261 5.64 7.15 -17.14
CA CYS A 261 4.95 6.66 -15.94
C CYS A 261 4.28 5.29 -16.09
N ARG A 262 4.28 4.57 -14.98
CA ARG A 262 3.59 3.29 -14.80
C ARG A 262 2.56 3.44 -13.70
N ILE A 263 1.31 3.08 -13.95
CA ILE A 263 0.21 3.25 -12.99
C ILE A 263 -0.37 1.88 -12.63
N ILE A 264 -0.33 1.52 -11.34
CA ILE A 264 -0.85 0.26 -10.81
C ILE A 264 -2.04 0.58 -9.90
N CYS A 265 -3.25 0.38 -10.43
CA CYS A 265 -4.50 0.57 -9.70
C CYS A 265 -5.53 -0.49 -10.10
N ALA A 266 -6.76 -0.39 -9.58
CA ALA A 266 -7.83 -1.28 -10.02
C ALA A 266 -8.19 -0.98 -11.49
N ASP A 267 -8.14 -2.02 -12.32
CA ASP A 267 -8.46 -1.99 -13.75
C ASP A 267 -9.97 -2.10 -13.93
N ASP A 268 -10.66 -0.96 -13.80
CA ASP A 268 -12.11 -0.82 -13.91
C ASP A 268 -12.47 0.44 -14.71
N GLU A 269 -13.70 0.47 -15.24
CA GLU A 269 -14.21 1.55 -16.09
C GLU A 269 -14.14 2.92 -15.40
N THR A 270 -14.38 2.96 -14.08
CA THR A 270 -14.34 4.20 -13.30
C THR A 270 -12.92 4.77 -13.23
N ASN A 271 -11.90 3.92 -13.08
CA ASN A 271 -10.51 4.35 -13.04
C ASN A 271 -9.96 4.65 -14.42
N HIS A 272 -10.42 3.95 -15.48
CA HIS A 272 -10.15 4.34 -16.86
C HIS A 272 -10.65 5.76 -17.15
N TYR A 273 -11.88 6.08 -16.73
CA TYR A 273 -12.43 7.43 -16.88
C TYR A 273 -11.61 8.48 -16.11
N LYS A 274 -11.25 8.21 -14.85
CA LYS A 274 -10.42 9.14 -14.04
C LYS A 274 -9.01 9.35 -14.62
N LEU A 275 -8.46 8.35 -15.29
CA LEU A 275 -7.10 8.37 -15.84
C LEU A 275 -7.10 8.63 -17.35
N GLU A 276 -8.14 9.22 -17.92
CA GLU A 276 -8.20 9.52 -19.35
C GLU A 276 -6.89 10.16 -19.86
N GLY A 277 -6.31 9.59 -20.92
CA GLY A 277 -4.98 9.95 -21.44
C GLY A 277 -3.81 9.15 -20.86
N PHE A 278 -4.03 8.32 -19.85
CA PHE A 278 -3.01 7.47 -19.21
C PHE A 278 -3.41 5.99 -19.15
N GLU A 279 -2.43 5.10 -19.27
CA GLU A 279 -2.62 3.65 -19.31
C GLU A 279 -2.45 3.00 -17.93
N ILE A 280 -3.44 2.20 -17.53
CA ILE A 280 -3.35 1.34 -16.35
C ILE A 280 -2.50 0.11 -16.69
N SER A 281 -1.52 -0.19 -15.84
CA SER A 281 -0.55 -1.28 -15.99
C SER A 281 -0.69 -2.33 -14.88
N SER A 282 -0.30 -3.57 -15.16
CA SER A 282 -0.16 -4.63 -14.13
C SER A 282 1.11 -4.42 -13.30
N SER A 283 1.14 -4.99 -12.08
CA SER A 283 2.35 -5.11 -11.25
C SER A 283 3.47 -5.97 -11.86
N THR A 284 3.17 -6.75 -12.90
CA THR A 284 4.16 -7.56 -13.64
C THR A 284 4.73 -6.85 -14.86
N ALA A 285 4.20 -5.68 -15.23
CA ALA A 285 4.73 -4.88 -16.34
C ALA A 285 6.15 -4.35 -16.03
N PRO A 286 6.97 -4.04 -17.04
CA PRO A 286 8.27 -3.38 -16.85
C PRO A 286 8.13 -2.10 -16.04
N ALA A 287 9.10 -1.85 -15.15
CA ALA A 287 9.16 -0.60 -14.40
C ALA A 287 9.40 0.59 -15.34
N LYS A 288 8.87 1.75 -14.95
CA LYS A 288 9.16 3.04 -15.57
C LYS A 288 9.73 3.97 -14.50
N ARG A 289 10.35 5.05 -14.95
CA ARG A 289 11.02 6.03 -14.09
C ARG A 289 10.14 6.51 -12.94
N PHE A 290 8.85 6.74 -13.20
CA PHE A 290 7.86 7.08 -12.18
C PHE A 290 6.78 6.00 -12.10
N THR A 291 6.69 5.30 -10.98
CA THR A 291 5.66 4.28 -10.75
C THR A 291 4.66 4.79 -9.71
N PHE A 292 3.37 4.78 -10.04
CA PHE A 292 2.27 5.19 -9.16
C PHE A 292 1.45 3.98 -8.75
N ILE A 293 1.18 3.83 -7.46
CA ILE A 293 0.61 2.62 -6.88
C ILE A 293 -0.53 3.02 -5.95
N THR A 294 -1.70 2.40 -6.10
CA THR A 294 -2.80 2.49 -5.12
C THR A 294 -2.81 1.27 -4.20
N CYS A 295 -3.72 1.21 -3.20
CA CYS A 295 -3.84 0.08 -2.28
C CYS A 295 -4.06 -1.29 -2.96
N LYS A 296 -4.40 -1.30 -4.26
CA LYS A 296 -4.40 -2.49 -5.12
C LYS A 296 -3.12 -3.33 -4.98
N ALA A 297 -1.97 -2.66 -4.79
CA ALA A 297 -0.65 -3.27 -4.76
C ALA A 297 0.28 -2.71 -3.65
N PHE A 298 -0.28 -2.21 -2.55
CA PHE A 298 0.51 -1.90 -1.34
C PHE A 298 1.08 -3.17 -0.70
N GLU A 299 0.40 -4.29 -0.92
CA GLU A 299 0.65 -5.56 -0.28
C GLU A 299 0.73 -6.68 -1.32
N GLY A 300 1.47 -7.74 -0.97
CA GLY A 300 1.51 -8.97 -1.78
C GLY A 300 2.19 -8.87 -3.16
N VAL A 301 2.71 -7.69 -3.51
CA VAL A 301 3.45 -7.43 -4.75
C VAL A 301 4.89 -7.12 -4.43
N ASP A 302 5.83 -7.63 -5.22
CA ASP A 302 7.26 -7.39 -5.04
C ASP A 302 7.79 -6.51 -6.18
N TYR A 303 8.48 -5.43 -5.83
CA TYR A 303 9.14 -4.53 -6.79
C TYR A 303 10.66 -4.66 -6.71
N TYR A 304 11.30 -4.49 -7.86
CA TYR A 304 12.74 -4.63 -8.04
C TYR A 304 13.28 -3.38 -8.71
N SER A 305 14.20 -2.70 -8.03
CA SER A 305 14.90 -1.50 -8.52
C SER A 305 16.15 -1.28 -7.69
N GLU A 306 17.25 -0.91 -8.32
CA GLU A 306 18.54 -0.61 -7.67
C GLU A 306 18.60 0.80 -7.07
N THR A 307 17.68 1.69 -7.46
CA THR A 307 17.80 3.13 -7.20
C THR A 307 16.50 3.78 -6.74
N ALA A 308 15.35 3.09 -6.81
CA ALA A 308 14.06 3.68 -6.49
C ALA A 308 13.94 4.14 -5.04
N ILE A 309 13.48 5.39 -4.85
CA ILE A 309 12.98 5.90 -3.57
C ILE A 309 11.48 5.67 -3.45
N CYS A 310 11.04 5.28 -2.25
CA CYS A 310 9.63 5.18 -1.89
C CYS A 310 9.08 6.54 -1.41
N PHE A 311 8.07 7.06 -2.10
CA PHE A 311 7.30 8.24 -1.72
C PHE A 311 5.87 7.83 -1.36
N ILE A 312 5.42 8.17 -0.16
CA ILE A 312 4.03 8.00 0.26
C ILE A 312 3.35 9.36 0.16
N VAL A 313 2.25 9.45 -0.57
CA VAL A 313 1.46 10.68 -0.73
C VAL A 313 0.13 10.50 -0.02
N SER A 314 -0.08 11.25 1.06
CA SER A 314 -1.27 11.15 1.90
C SER A 314 -2.02 12.47 1.97
N ASN A 315 -3.27 12.47 1.48
CA ASN A 315 -4.12 13.63 1.59
C ASN A 315 -5.00 13.61 2.86
N GLY A 316 -4.65 14.38 3.88
CA GLY A 316 -5.39 14.46 5.15
C GLY A 316 -6.86 14.90 5.01
N TYR A 317 -7.24 15.52 3.89
CA TYR A 317 -8.63 15.88 3.61
C TYR A 317 -9.45 14.72 3.01
N ASN A 318 -8.80 13.75 2.36
CA ASN A 318 -9.47 12.60 1.72
C ASN A 318 -9.57 11.40 2.68
N LYS A 319 -10.55 11.42 3.58
CA LYS A 319 -10.72 10.40 4.64
C LYS A 319 -10.70 8.95 4.13
N HIS A 320 -11.32 8.68 2.99
CA HIS A 320 -11.48 7.32 2.46
C HIS A 320 -10.21 6.74 1.81
N THR A 321 -9.28 7.59 1.41
CA THR A 321 -8.01 7.17 0.77
C THR A 321 -6.81 7.49 1.65
N LEU A 322 -7.03 7.84 2.91
CA LEU A 322 -5.96 8.18 3.83
C LEU A 322 -5.16 6.92 4.17
N ILE A 323 -3.84 7.02 4.01
CA ILE A 323 -2.90 5.93 4.28
C ILE A 323 -2.71 5.82 5.79
N SER A 324 -2.78 4.61 6.34
CA SER A 324 -2.61 4.39 7.77
C SER A 324 -1.15 4.09 8.14
N ILE A 325 -0.66 4.77 9.17
CA ILE A 325 0.76 4.68 9.57
C ILE A 325 1.13 3.31 10.14
N ASP A 326 0.17 2.59 10.73
CA ASP A 326 0.35 1.34 11.45
C ASP A 326 0.11 0.10 10.60
N MET A 327 -0.67 0.22 9.51
CA MET A 327 -0.96 -0.89 8.61
C MET A 327 -0.42 -0.69 7.20
N ASP A 328 -0.69 0.43 6.52
CA ASP A 328 -0.25 0.59 5.12
C ASP A 328 1.26 0.80 5.02
N ILE A 329 1.82 1.65 5.87
CA ILE A 329 3.22 2.07 5.73
C ILE A 329 4.20 0.93 5.96
N PRO A 330 4.04 0.06 6.99
CA PRO A 330 4.88 -1.13 7.11
C PRO A 330 4.71 -2.10 5.94
N GLN A 331 3.51 -2.17 5.34
CA GLN A 331 3.25 -2.97 4.15
C GLN A 331 3.99 -2.43 2.92
N ILE A 332 3.98 -1.12 2.73
CA ILE A 332 4.70 -0.38 1.68
C ILE A 332 6.21 -0.49 1.87
N ALA A 333 6.71 -0.37 3.11
CA ALA A 333 8.13 -0.36 3.44
C ALA A 333 8.90 -1.59 2.92
N GLY A 334 8.26 -2.76 2.91
CA GLY A 334 8.90 -3.99 2.46
C GLY A 334 8.71 -4.34 0.99
N ARG A 335 8.17 -3.42 0.17
CA ARG A 335 7.83 -3.70 -1.23
C ARG A 335 9.01 -3.67 -2.19
N ILE A 336 10.02 -2.84 -1.93
CA ILE A 336 11.25 -2.82 -2.73
C ILE A 336 12.19 -3.91 -2.19
N ARG A 337 12.33 -5.01 -2.95
CA ARG A 337 13.03 -6.23 -2.50
C ARG A 337 14.51 -6.28 -2.84
N THR A 338 14.97 -5.43 -3.74
CA THR A 338 16.37 -5.35 -4.17
C THR A 338 17.26 -4.97 -2.98
N LYS A 339 18.05 -5.92 -2.46
CA LYS A 339 18.90 -5.73 -1.26
C LYS A 339 19.98 -4.65 -1.46
N SER A 340 20.50 -4.51 -2.68
CA SER A 340 21.52 -3.53 -3.07
C SER A 340 21.00 -2.10 -3.19
N ASN A 341 19.67 -1.89 -3.24
CA ASN A 341 19.10 -0.55 -3.30
C ASN A 341 19.32 0.19 -1.97
N PRO A 342 20.06 1.32 -1.96
CA PRO A 342 20.39 2.04 -0.73
C PRO A 342 19.18 2.75 -0.10
N PHE A 343 18.07 2.87 -0.82
CA PHE A 343 16.83 3.52 -0.39
C PHE A 343 15.74 2.52 0.01
N ARG A 344 15.96 1.20 -0.06
CA ARG A 344 14.93 0.19 0.19
C ARG A 344 14.21 0.32 1.54
N ASN A 345 14.88 0.90 2.53
CA ASN A 345 14.34 1.13 3.87
C ASN A 345 14.08 2.62 4.18
N LYS A 346 14.06 3.48 3.15
CA LYS A 346 13.84 4.92 3.28
C LYS A 346 12.52 5.31 2.64
N ILE A 347 11.68 6.02 3.40
CA ILE A 347 10.34 6.39 2.99
C ILE A 347 10.18 7.90 3.14
N VAL A 348 9.89 8.60 2.05
CA VAL A 348 9.50 10.00 2.09
C VAL A 348 7.99 10.09 2.23
N HIS A 349 7.49 10.55 3.37
CA HIS A 349 6.05 10.65 3.62
C HIS A 349 5.58 12.09 3.40
N ILE A 350 4.98 12.35 2.25
CA ILE A 350 4.37 13.62 1.89
C ILE A 350 2.94 13.63 2.40
N PHE A 351 2.63 14.57 3.30
CA PHE A 351 1.29 14.67 3.85
C PHE A 351 0.89 16.12 4.13
N ASN A 352 -0.41 16.38 4.13
CA ASN A 352 -1.00 17.61 4.61
C ASN A 352 -1.76 17.33 5.92
N PRO A 353 -1.37 17.98 7.03
CA PRO A 353 -2.11 17.84 8.28
C PRO A 353 -3.51 18.43 8.12
N LYS A 354 -4.49 17.78 8.71
CA LYS A 354 -5.86 18.26 8.71
C LYS A 354 -6.04 19.27 9.84
N VAL A 355 -6.05 20.55 9.50
CA VAL A 355 -6.45 21.60 10.45
C VAL A 355 -7.93 21.40 10.81
N MET A 356 -8.19 21.24 12.10
CA MET A 356 -9.48 20.84 12.65
C MET A 356 -10.09 21.97 13.46
N ASN A 357 -11.27 22.47 13.06
CA ASN A 357 -11.97 23.51 13.83
C ASN A 357 -12.58 22.98 15.14
N TYR A 358 -12.82 21.67 15.24
CA TYR A 358 -13.38 21.02 16.42
C TYR A 358 -12.63 19.72 16.72
N TYR A 359 -11.93 19.67 17.83
CA TYR A 359 -11.26 18.47 18.32
C TYR A 359 -12.25 17.64 19.12
N LEU A 360 -12.54 16.42 18.66
CA LEU A 360 -13.27 15.42 19.42
C LEU A 360 -12.25 14.41 19.95
N PRO A 361 -11.96 14.41 21.26
CA PRO A 361 -11.06 13.44 21.88
C PRO A 361 -11.47 12.00 21.58
N PHE A 362 -10.49 11.11 21.55
CA PHE A 362 -10.74 9.71 21.21
C PHE A 362 -11.66 9.00 22.22
N ASP A 363 -11.55 9.30 23.52
CA ASP A 363 -12.39 8.69 24.54
C ASP A 363 -13.86 9.15 24.47
N GLU A 364 -14.11 10.40 24.08
CA GLU A 364 -15.48 10.86 23.80
C GLU A 364 -16.09 10.12 22.60
N MET A 365 -15.29 9.88 21.55
CA MET A 365 -15.72 9.07 20.41
C MET A 365 -16.02 7.62 20.83
N LYS A 366 -15.21 7.01 21.70
CA LYS A 366 -15.51 5.69 22.27
C LYS A 366 -16.84 5.68 23.01
N GLN A 367 -17.09 6.65 23.88
CA GLN A 367 -18.35 6.74 24.62
C GLN A 367 -19.55 6.90 23.68
N LYS A 368 -19.40 7.69 22.62
CA LYS A 368 -20.44 7.85 21.60
C LYS A 368 -20.74 6.52 20.90
N ILE A 369 -19.72 5.81 20.42
CA ILE A 369 -19.87 4.52 19.75
C ILE A 369 -20.45 3.46 20.70
N ALA A 370 -20.04 3.46 21.97
CA ALA A 370 -20.59 2.55 22.98
C ALA A 370 -22.10 2.75 23.18
N LYS A 371 -22.57 4.00 23.24
CA LYS A 371 -24.01 4.31 23.29
C LYS A 371 -24.76 3.84 22.04
N GLU A 372 -24.18 4.04 20.86
CA GLU A 372 -24.76 3.59 19.59
C GLU A 372 -24.84 2.05 19.50
N LEU A 373 -23.84 1.35 20.03
CA LEU A 373 -23.84 -0.11 20.13
C LEU A 373 -24.89 -0.62 21.13
N ALA A 374 -25.02 -0.01 22.31
CA ALA A 374 -26.06 -0.38 23.27
C ALA A 374 -27.48 -0.21 22.68
N ALA A 375 -27.72 0.89 21.96
CA ALA A 375 -28.98 1.08 21.24
C ALA A 375 -29.19 0.03 20.12
N ALA A 376 -28.11 -0.42 19.47
CA ALA A 376 -28.19 -1.49 18.48
C ALA A 376 -28.50 -2.85 19.13
N GLU A 377 -27.95 -3.14 20.31
CA GLU A 377 -28.25 -4.34 21.10
C GLU A 377 -29.75 -4.40 21.45
N GLU A 378 -30.32 -3.30 21.97
CA GLU A 378 -31.76 -3.20 22.25
C GLU A 378 -32.61 -3.43 20.98
N ARG A 379 -32.24 -2.81 19.87
CA ARG A 379 -32.93 -2.99 18.59
C ARG A 379 -32.86 -4.43 18.08
N VAL A 380 -31.70 -5.09 18.21
CA VAL A 380 -31.51 -6.48 17.82
C VAL A 380 -32.41 -7.41 18.63
N GLN A 381 -32.56 -7.16 19.93
CA GLN A 381 -33.48 -7.91 20.78
C GLN A 381 -34.92 -7.80 20.27
N VAL A 382 -35.40 -6.57 20.04
CA VAL A 382 -36.75 -6.32 19.53
C VAL A 382 -36.96 -6.98 18.16
N LEU A 383 -35.99 -6.86 17.24
CA LEU A 383 -36.08 -7.45 15.91
C LEU A 383 -36.17 -8.99 15.97
N ASN A 384 -35.40 -9.62 16.85
CA ASN A 384 -35.41 -11.07 17.02
C ASN A 384 -36.67 -11.60 17.72
N GLU A 385 -37.30 -10.81 18.58
CA GLU A 385 -38.56 -11.15 19.27
C GLU A 385 -39.80 -10.82 18.41
N SER A 386 -39.65 -9.97 17.39
CA SER A 386 -40.74 -9.50 16.55
C SER A 386 -41.39 -10.62 15.73
N LYS A 387 -42.73 -10.62 15.66
CA LYS A 387 -43.53 -11.53 14.82
C LYS A 387 -43.95 -10.85 13.52
N LEU A 388 -42.99 -10.29 12.80
CA LEU A 388 -43.25 -9.68 11.50
C LEU A 388 -43.64 -10.74 10.47
N GLY A 389 -44.62 -10.43 9.61
CA GLY A 389 -44.93 -11.25 8.44
C GLY A 389 -43.77 -11.23 7.43
N GLU A 390 -43.70 -12.23 6.55
CA GLU A 390 -42.56 -12.44 5.63
C GLU A 390 -42.19 -11.22 4.79
N VAL A 391 -43.20 -10.51 4.25
CA VAL A 391 -42.99 -9.32 3.41
C VAL A 391 -42.34 -8.19 4.21
N ALA A 392 -42.80 -7.95 5.44
CA ALA A 392 -42.25 -6.91 6.31
C ALA A 392 -40.82 -7.27 6.76
N LYS A 393 -40.56 -8.54 7.09
CA LYS A 393 -39.21 -9.03 7.42
C LYS A 393 -38.25 -8.82 6.24
N LYS A 394 -38.69 -9.12 5.02
CA LYS A 394 -37.89 -8.89 3.80
C LYS A 394 -37.58 -7.41 3.58
N GLN A 395 -38.57 -6.53 3.75
CA GLN A 395 -38.33 -5.08 3.67
C GLN A 395 -37.29 -4.60 4.70
N GLN A 396 -37.41 -5.07 5.94
CA GLN A 396 -36.46 -4.77 7.00
C GLN A 396 -35.03 -5.22 6.66
N ASP A 397 -34.88 -6.41 6.06
CA ASP A 397 -33.59 -6.94 5.64
C ASP A 397 -32.97 -6.12 4.50
N ASP A 398 -33.77 -5.74 3.51
CA ASP A 398 -33.33 -4.93 2.37
C ASP A 398 -32.88 -3.53 2.84
N GLU A 399 -33.56 -2.94 3.82
CA GLU A 399 -33.17 -1.67 4.44
C GLU A 399 -31.82 -1.77 5.17
N LEU A 400 -31.64 -2.79 6.03
CA LEU A 400 -30.38 -3.02 6.74
C LEU A 400 -29.22 -3.28 5.77
N LYS A 401 -29.48 -4.08 4.73
CA LYS A 401 -28.50 -4.38 3.68
C LYS A 401 -28.10 -3.12 2.91
N LYS A 402 -29.04 -2.21 2.66
CA LYS A 402 -28.77 -0.93 1.98
C LYS A 402 -27.93 0.01 2.85
N LEU A 403 -28.11 -0.02 4.17
CA LEU A 403 -27.28 0.76 5.10
C LEU A 403 -25.83 0.26 5.14
N GLY A 404 -25.59 -1.04 4.99
CA GLY A 404 -24.24 -1.59 4.94
C GLY A 404 -23.39 -1.20 6.15
N ALA A 405 -22.31 -0.45 5.93
CA ALA A 405 -21.42 0.02 7.00
C ALA A 405 -21.97 1.20 7.84
N ASP A 406 -23.16 1.71 7.53
CA ASP A 406 -23.82 2.76 8.33
C ASP A 406 -24.67 2.20 9.47
N THR A 407 -24.97 0.90 9.48
CA THR A 407 -25.72 0.22 10.53
C THR A 407 -24.84 -0.69 11.41
N TYR A 408 -25.15 -0.76 12.70
CA TYR A 408 -24.55 -1.71 13.64
C TYR A 408 -25.33 -3.02 13.74
N ILE A 409 -26.26 -3.27 12.83
CA ILE A 409 -27.10 -4.47 12.84
C ILE A 409 -26.88 -5.23 11.55
N ILE A 410 -26.62 -6.53 11.68
CA ILE A 410 -26.49 -7.46 10.57
C ILE A 410 -27.45 -8.63 10.77
N LYS A 411 -27.90 -9.23 9.67
CA LYS A 411 -28.65 -10.49 9.70
C LYS A 411 -27.71 -11.66 9.45
N LYS A 412 -27.75 -12.67 10.31
CA LYS A 412 -27.06 -13.96 10.16
C LYS A 412 -28.08 -15.09 10.22
N GLY A 413 -28.23 -15.81 9.11
CA GLY A 413 -29.31 -16.79 8.97
C GLY A 413 -30.67 -16.12 9.23
N ASP A 414 -31.42 -16.64 10.20
CA ASP A 414 -32.75 -16.12 10.55
C ASP A 414 -32.78 -15.07 11.67
N ARG A 415 -31.63 -14.75 12.26
CA ARG A 415 -31.49 -13.85 13.41
C ARG A 415 -30.71 -12.59 13.05
N TYR A 416 -30.96 -11.53 13.80
CA TYR A 416 -30.18 -10.30 13.79
C TYR A 416 -29.12 -10.34 14.88
N GLU A 417 -27.97 -9.75 14.59
CA GLU A 417 -26.84 -9.63 15.51
C GLU A 417 -26.25 -8.22 15.43
N VAL A 418 -25.54 -7.84 16.49
CA VAL A 418 -24.79 -6.59 16.52
C VAL A 418 -23.48 -6.76 15.74
N ASN A 419 -23.22 -5.77 14.90
CA ASN A 419 -22.09 -5.71 14.00
C ASN A 419 -21.01 -4.78 14.57
N ASP A 420 -20.16 -5.33 15.43
CA ASP A 420 -19.09 -4.58 16.09
C ASP A 420 -17.95 -4.19 15.12
N MET A 421 -17.80 -4.87 13.98
CA MET A 421 -16.88 -4.48 12.90
C MET A 421 -17.07 -3.01 12.48
N VAL A 422 -18.32 -2.54 12.37
CA VAL A 422 -18.61 -1.14 12.00
C VAL A 422 -18.14 -0.18 13.07
N ALA A 423 -18.34 -0.53 14.34
CA ALA A 423 -17.89 0.28 15.47
C ALA A 423 -16.36 0.39 15.48
N GLN A 424 -15.66 -0.73 15.33
CA GLN A 424 -14.21 -0.75 15.27
C GLN A 424 -13.67 0.03 14.08
N LEU A 425 -14.30 -0.09 12.91
CA LEU A 425 -13.93 0.68 11.73
C LEU A 425 -14.07 2.19 11.98
N LYS A 426 -15.19 2.63 12.56
CA LYS A 426 -15.43 4.06 12.86
C LYS A 426 -14.41 4.60 13.87
N LEU A 427 -14.07 3.81 14.91
CA LEU A 427 -13.03 4.18 15.87
C LEU A 427 -11.66 4.29 15.20
N TYR A 428 -11.30 3.33 14.36
CA TYR A 428 -10.02 3.33 13.64
C TYR A 428 -9.91 4.49 12.65
N GLN A 429 -10.97 4.78 11.91
CA GLN A 429 -11.03 5.94 11.01
C GLN A 429 -10.94 7.26 11.77
N HIS A 430 -11.58 7.37 12.92
CA HIS A 430 -11.46 8.56 13.78
C HIS A 430 -10.04 8.73 14.30
N TRP A 431 -9.43 7.66 14.81
CA TRP A 431 -8.05 7.68 15.29
C TRP A 431 -7.09 8.13 14.19
N THR A 432 -7.15 7.50 13.00
CA THR A 432 -6.29 7.85 11.87
C THR A 432 -6.50 9.30 11.44
N THR A 433 -7.75 9.73 11.21
CA THR A 433 -8.05 11.03 10.59
C THR A 433 -8.03 12.22 11.56
N ARG A 434 -8.29 12.01 12.85
CA ARG A 434 -8.47 13.10 13.84
C ARG A 434 -7.42 13.10 14.94
N ILE A 435 -6.70 11.99 15.14
CA ILE A 435 -5.63 11.90 16.14
C ILE A 435 -4.28 11.92 15.45
N VAL A 436 -4.02 11.00 14.51
CA VAL A 436 -2.72 10.89 13.84
C VAL A 436 -2.50 12.04 12.86
N TYR A 437 -3.40 12.25 11.90
CA TYR A 437 -3.24 13.25 10.84
C TYR A 437 -3.64 14.68 11.22
N ARG A 438 -3.85 14.98 12.52
CA ARG A 438 -4.29 16.32 12.97
C ARG A 438 -3.22 17.39 12.83
N SER A 439 -1.95 17.01 12.97
CA SER A 439 -0.80 17.91 12.86
C SER A 439 0.45 17.13 12.46
N ALA A 440 1.51 17.83 12.06
CA ALA A 440 2.78 17.19 11.73
C ALA A 440 3.40 16.50 12.96
N GLU A 441 3.31 17.15 14.13
CA GLU A 441 3.83 16.65 15.40
C GLU A 441 3.09 15.39 15.84
N ALA A 442 1.77 15.35 15.68
CA ALA A 442 0.95 14.19 16.03
C ALA A 442 1.24 12.98 15.15
N LEU A 443 1.49 13.20 13.86
CA LEU A 443 1.86 12.13 12.93
C LEU A 443 3.27 11.59 13.22
N GLN A 444 4.23 12.48 13.49
CA GLN A 444 5.56 12.09 13.94
C GLN A 444 5.51 11.33 15.26
N GLU A 445 4.70 11.78 16.22
CA GLU A 445 4.48 11.07 17.47
C GLU A 445 3.84 9.69 17.25
N GLY A 446 2.91 9.58 16.31
CA GLY A 446 2.35 8.30 15.87
C GLY A 446 3.42 7.34 15.39
N TYR A 447 4.41 7.80 14.60
CA TYR A 447 5.55 6.97 14.20
C TYR A 447 6.45 6.58 15.38
N ARG A 448 6.69 7.48 16.35
CA ARG A 448 7.48 7.14 17.55
C ARG A 448 6.79 6.05 18.36
N GLN A 449 5.47 6.19 18.56
CA GLN A 449 4.66 5.20 19.26
C GLN A 449 4.60 3.87 18.52
N LEU A 450 4.50 3.89 17.19
CA LEU A 450 4.62 2.69 16.37
C LEU A 450 5.96 1.99 16.59
N GLY A 451 7.06 2.76 16.64
CA GLY A 451 8.40 2.24 16.96
C GLY A 451 8.52 1.65 18.37
N MET A 452 7.73 2.12 19.34
CA MET A 452 7.70 1.57 20.70
C MET A 452 6.76 0.36 20.84
N ALA A 453 5.65 0.33 20.09
CA ALA A 453 4.60 -0.68 20.21
C ALA A 453 4.84 -1.94 19.37
N ILE A 454 5.66 -1.86 18.31
CA ILE A 454 6.00 -3.02 17.48
C ILE A 454 7.11 -3.84 18.15
N VAL A 455 6.80 -5.11 18.38
CA VAL A 455 7.73 -6.16 18.81
C VAL A 455 8.95 -6.21 17.88
N GLN A 456 10.10 -5.75 18.41
CA GLN A 456 11.49 -6.18 18.18
C GLN A 456 12.06 -6.29 16.75
N THR A 457 11.36 -5.88 15.68
CA THR A 457 11.80 -6.21 14.30
C THR A 457 11.99 -5.04 13.36
N TYR A 458 11.35 -3.91 13.61
CA TYR A 458 11.63 -2.68 12.91
C TYR A 458 12.06 -1.59 13.88
N GLU A 459 13.26 -1.05 13.69
CA GLU A 459 13.66 0.21 14.33
C GLU A 459 13.15 1.35 13.44
N TRP A 460 12.12 2.05 13.90
CA TRP A 460 11.58 3.20 13.19
C TRP A 460 12.38 4.45 13.58
N SER A 461 13.01 5.07 12.60
CA SER A 461 13.70 6.34 12.75
C SER A 461 12.99 7.42 11.95
N ILE A 462 12.87 8.60 12.55
CA ILE A 462 12.22 9.76 11.94
C ILE A 462 13.31 10.77 11.65
N ALA A 463 13.51 11.08 10.38
CA ALA A 463 14.46 12.09 9.94
C ALA A 463 13.90 13.51 10.11
N ASP A 464 14.78 14.51 10.08
CA ASP A 464 14.37 15.91 10.15
C ASP A 464 13.47 16.29 8.95
N GLU A 465 12.32 16.88 9.23
CA GLU A 465 11.34 17.27 8.22
C GLU A 465 11.86 18.31 7.20
N ASN A 466 12.95 18.99 7.52
CA ASN A 466 13.57 19.99 6.66
C ASN A 466 14.52 19.39 5.62
N ILE A 467 14.89 18.11 5.70
CA ILE A 467 15.78 17.46 4.71
C ILE A 467 15.19 17.57 3.30
N ILE A 468 13.93 17.15 3.14
CA ILE A 468 13.24 17.20 1.85
C ILE A 468 12.97 18.66 1.42
N LYS A 469 12.69 19.57 2.38
CA LYS A 469 12.54 21.01 2.09
C LYS A 469 13.83 21.58 1.52
N GLY A 470 14.99 21.23 2.09
CA GLY A 470 16.30 21.62 1.60
C GLY A 470 16.56 21.15 0.17
N ILE A 471 16.25 19.88 -0.14
CA ILE A 471 16.43 19.30 -1.49
C ILE A 471 15.53 20.00 -2.52
N LEU A 472 14.28 20.28 -2.16
CA LEU A 472 13.32 20.93 -3.06
C LEU A 472 13.48 22.45 -3.17
N THR A 473 14.31 23.05 -2.31
CA THR A 473 14.62 24.47 -2.39
C THR A 473 15.39 24.70 -3.68
N THR A 474 14.75 25.37 -4.63
CA THR A 474 15.41 25.76 -5.88
C THR A 474 16.60 26.64 -5.51
N PRO A 475 17.85 26.27 -5.89
CA PRO A 475 19.00 27.12 -5.62
C PRO A 475 18.74 28.49 -6.23
N GLN A 476 19.02 29.57 -5.52
CA GLN A 476 18.78 30.90 -6.08
C GLN A 476 19.65 31.08 -7.32
N PHE A 477 19.31 32.03 -8.20
CA PHE A 477 20.15 32.31 -9.38
C PHE A 477 21.63 32.52 -8.97
N ARG A 478 21.86 33.15 -7.82
CA ARG A 478 23.19 33.36 -7.27
C ARG A 478 23.94 32.06 -6.97
N ASP A 479 23.26 31.05 -6.42
CA ASP A 479 23.86 29.75 -6.10
C ASP A 479 24.18 28.99 -7.39
N ARG A 480 23.28 29.05 -8.38
CA ARG A 480 23.50 28.46 -9.71
C ARG A 480 24.64 29.14 -10.46
N LEU A 481 24.72 30.46 -10.40
CA LEU A 481 25.85 31.24 -10.93
C LEU A 481 27.17 30.82 -10.28
N LYS A 482 27.20 30.72 -8.93
CA LYS A 482 28.39 30.27 -8.21
C LYS A 482 28.81 28.88 -8.68
N ARG A 483 27.87 27.93 -8.71
CA ARG A 483 28.13 26.55 -9.13
C ARG A 483 28.60 26.45 -10.58
N PHE A 484 27.98 27.19 -11.49
CA PHE A 484 28.43 27.31 -12.88
C PHE A 484 29.88 27.79 -12.96
N CYS A 485 30.23 28.84 -12.21
CA CYS A 485 31.60 29.33 -12.15
C CYS A 485 32.57 28.29 -11.56
N ASP A 486 32.18 27.61 -10.47
CA ASP A 486 32.99 26.57 -9.84
C ASP A 486 33.27 25.40 -10.80
N LEU A 487 32.29 25.02 -11.63
CA LEU A 487 32.45 23.98 -12.66
C LEU A 487 33.37 24.46 -13.79
N LYS A 488 33.20 25.68 -14.31
CA LYS A 488 34.06 26.25 -15.36
C LYS A 488 35.51 26.52 -14.91
N GLU A 489 35.78 26.59 -13.60
CA GLU A 489 37.14 26.70 -13.05
C GLU A 489 37.89 25.36 -13.00
N LYS A 490 37.18 24.23 -13.05
CA LYS A 490 37.83 22.91 -12.98
C LYS A 490 38.58 22.61 -14.27
N SER A 491 39.79 22.06 -14.14
CA SER A 491 40.61 21.63 -15.28
C SER A 491 40.06 20.38 -15.98
N ALA A 492 39.30 19.55 -15.25
CA ALA A 492 38.60 18.39 -15.79
C ALA A 492 37.27 18.20 -15.04
N LEU A 493 36.22 17.85 -15.77
CA LEU A 493 34.89 17.55 -15.24
C LEU A 493 34.62 16.06 -15.40
N THR A 494 33.98 15.47 -14.39
CA THR A 494 33.39 14.13 -14.52
C THR A 494 32.16 14.16 -15.44
N ASP A 495 31.72 13.01 -15.97
CA ASP A 495 30.52 12.93 -16.83
C ASP A 495 29.28 13.53 -16.16
N ASN A 496 29.15 13.32 -14.85
CA ASN A 496 28.08 13.90 -14.03
C ASN A 496 28.14 15.44 -13.96
N GLU A 497 29.35 15.99 -13.87
CA GLU A 497 29.56 17.44 -13.78
C GLU A 497 29.39 18.11 -15.15
N TRP A 498 29.68 17.40 -16.23
CA TRP A 498 29.33 17.82 -17.58
C TRP A 498 27.82 17.94 -17.77
N GLN A 499 27.07 16.91 -17.37
CA GLN A 499 25.60 16.94 -17.41
C GLN A 499 25.02 18.05 -16.52
N GLU A 500 25.60 18.26 -15.34
CA GLU A 500 25.21 19.35 -14.44
C GLU A 500 25.45 20.73 -15.08
N LEU A 501 26.61 20.93 -15.72
CA LEU A 501 26.95 22.17 -16.40
C LEU A 501 25.99 22.46 -17.56
N GLU A 502 25.70 21.46 -18.39
CA GLU A 502 24.72 21.58 -19.48
C GLU A 502 23.33 21.94 -18.96
N SER A 503 22.88 21.29 -17.86
CA SER A 503 21.59 21.60 -17.24
C SER A 503 21.53 23.04 -16.73
N LEU A 504 22.59 23.54 -16.09
CA LEU A 504 22.69 24.93 -15.65
C LEU A 504 22.61 25.92 -16.82
N MET A 505 23.32 25.64 -17.92
CA MET A 505 23.31 26.47 -19.13
C MET A 505 21.95 26.47 -19.82
N LYS A 506 21.29 25.31 -19.89
CA LYS A 506 19.94 25.20 -20.45
C LYS A 506 18.91 25.94 -19.60
N ARG A 507 19.05 25.89 -18.27
CA ARG A 507 18.14 26.54 -17.33
C ARG A 507 18.31 28.06 -17.29
N ASP A 508 19.54 28.53 -17.31
CA ASP A 508 19.87 29.95 -17.31
C ASP A 508 20.87 30.27 -18.44
N PRO A 509 20.41 30.40 -19.70
CA PRO A 509 21.28 30.65 -20.86
C PRO A 509 22.18 31.88 -20.73
N ILE A 510 21.77 32.83 -19.90
CA ILE A 510 22.54 34.02 -19.55
C ILE A 510 23.87 33.72 -18.84
N LEU A 511 24.03 32.55 -18.20
CA LEU A 511 25.29 32.14 -17.58
C LEU A 511 26.37 31.92 -18.63
N GLU A 512 26.05 31.20 -19.71
CA GLU A 512 26.99 30.98 -20.81
C GLU A 512 27.26 32.27 -21.58
N GLN A 513 26.23 33.07 -21.87
CA GLN A 513 26.40 34.37 -22.52
C GLN A 513 27.29 35.30 -21.70
N GLY A 514 27.03 35.41 -20.40
CA GLY A 514 27.84 36.22 -19.49
C GLY A 514 29.27 35.71 -19.35
N TYR A 515 29.49 34.40 -19.42
CA TYR A 515 30.84 33.83 -19.38
C TYR A 515 31.64 34.21 -20.61
N GLN A 516 31.03 34.13 -21.79
CA GLN A 516 31.67 34.47 -23.06
C GLN A 516 32.04 35.96 -23.16
N HIS A 517 31.19 36.86 -22.62
CA HIS A 517 31.42 38.31 -22.72
C HIS A 517 32.26 38.89 -21.57
N LEU A 518 32.05 38.44 -20.34
CA LEU A 518 32.65 39.03 -19.15
C LEU A 518 33.86 38.23 -18.64
N GLY A 519 33.99 36.97 -19.05
CA GLY A 519 34.92 36.02 -18.45
C GLY A 519 34.51 35.60 -17.03
N LEU A 520 35.17 34.57 -16.51
CA LEU A 520 34.79 33.88 -15.28
C LEU A 520 34.83 34.79 -14.03
N SER A 521 35.90 35.58 -13.89
CA SER A 521 36.15 36.43 -12.74
C SER A 521 35.13 37.55 -12.59
N GLN A 522 34.76 38.20 -13.70
CA GLN A 522 33.78 39.29 -13.69
C GLN A 522 32.37 38.73 -13.55
N LEU A 523 32.03 37.65 -14.27
CA LEU A 523 30.74 36.98 -14.16
C LEU A 523 30.44 36.55 -12.71
N ARG A 524 31.41 35.97 -12.00
CA ARG A 524 31.24 35.54 -10.60
C ARG A 524 30.92 36.71 -9.65
N ARG A 525 31.40 37.92 -9.95
CA ARG A 525 31.09 39.15 -9.19
C ARG A 525 29.69 39.67 -9.48
N THR A 526 29.14 39.36 -10.66
CA THR A 526 27.84 39.83 -11.12
C THR A 526 26.71 38.96 -10.58
N ARG A 527 26.31 39.22 -9.34
CA ARG A 527 25.43 38.35 -8.52
C ARG A 527 23.99 38.16 -9.03
N THR A 528 23.54 38.85 -10.08
CA THR A 528 22.14 38.85 -10.54
C THR A 528 22.01 38.79 -12.06
N LYS A 529 20.92 38.19 -12.55
CA LYS A 529 20.61 38.14 -13.99
C LYS A 529 20.55 39.54 -14.61
N LYS A 530 19.91 40.49 -13.93
CA LYS A 530 19.75 41.86 -14.44
C LYS A 530 21.09 42.56 -14.63
N ALA A 531 22.00 42.40 -13.66
CA ALA A 531 23.34 42.98 -13.76
C ALA A 531 24.19 42.32 -14.85
N ILE A 532 24.03 41.01 -15.09
CA ILE A 532 24.71 40.33 -16.20
C ILE A 532 24.20 40.87 -17.53
N LYS A 533 22.87 41.02 -17.71
CA LYS A 533 22.31 41.61 -18.94
C LYS A 533 22.86 43.02 -19.21
N ALA A 534 22.83 43.88 -18.19
CA ALA A 534 23.29 45.26 -18.32
C ALA A 534 24.80 45.42 -18.56
N LEU A 535 25.60 44.37 -18.39
CA LEU A 535 27.04 44.37 -18.70
C LEU A 535 27.33 43.70 -20.06
N ILE A 536 26.37 42.95 -20.62
CA ILE A 536 26.45 42.33 -21.95
C ILE A 536 25.90 43.29 -23.01
N GLU A 537 24.83 44.01 -22.67
CA GLU A 537 24.32 45.19 -23.40
C GLU A 537 25.30 46.36 -23.29
#